data_AF-I4W7T1-F1
#
_entry.id   AF-I4W7T1-F1
#
_cell.length_a   1.000
_cell.length_b   1.000
_cell.length_c   1.000
_cell.angle_alpha   90.00
_cell.angle_beta   90.00
_cell.angle_gamma   90.00
#
_symmetry.space_group_name_H-M   'P 1'
#
loop_
_entity.id
_entity.type
_entity.pdbx_description
1 polymer ?
#
loop_
_entity_poly.entity_id
_entity_poly.type
_entity_poly.pdbx_seq_one_letter_code
_entity_poly.pdbx_strand_id
1 'polypeptide(L)'
;MESSQPIALPAVLVLELSHGATPARLTLSRDEAAELAALVAADLHALVPQVDSARLALAGSLFDTVELLRPGFPVWATLDELARRVPRGHLENVVAFGSHEGHMPAQPLEPDATYADGPMRVLPLSLLAPEAQADDLSAELEVQLVGRGEAGQRTADWLMRTLGVQLEHARYLSRNDLIALTCVQYEHVNLAPLWTLLEAALLTPYGEESTLSARGLALRYANGVVHAQPPTQWLAAQTTDDAAQRAHDVAGLVFELRQYVALLDAHRIPLQLENDTTPASQGHLLEILADANPGYDAPARISSRWPW
;
A
#
# COMPACT_ATOMS: atom_id res chain seq x y z
N MET A 1 -18.94 34.64 5.01
CA MET A 1 -18.10 33.94 4.03
C MET A 1 -17.84 32.57 4.61
N GLU A 2 -18.65 31.59 4.23
CA GLU A 2 -18.42 30.20 4.67
C GLU A 2 -17.03 29.81 4.19
N SER A 3 -16.16 29.44 5.13
CA SER A 3 -14.84 28.96 4.80
C SER A 3 -14.98 27.58 4.17
N SER A 4 -14.96 27.50 2.84
CA SER A 4 -14.87 26.21 2.14
C SER A 4 -13.74 25.36 2.70
N GLN A 5 -14.02 24.07 2.87
CA GLN A 5 -13.07 23.12 3.40
C GLN A 5 -11.93 22.92 2.37
N PRO A 6 -10.65 22.93 2.81
CA PRO A 6 -9.56 22.69 1.88
C PRO A 6 -9.61 21.27 1.31
N ILE A 7 -9.28 21.15 0.03
CA ILE A 7 -9.19 19.88 -0.69
C ILE A 7 -7.79 19.31 -0.47
N ALA A 8 -7.70 18.03 -0.12
CA ALA A 8 -6.42 17.35 0.06
C ALA A 8 -5.92 16.82 -1.29
N LEU A 9 -4.65 17.09 -1.60
CA LEU A 9 -3.93 16.58 -2.75
C LEU A 9 -2.81 15.66 -2.23
N PRO A 10 -3.04 14.32 -2.18
CA PRO A 10 -2.10 13.38 -1.63
C PRO A 10 -0.91 13.14 -2.55
N ALA A 11 0.29 13.06 -1.96
CA ALA A 11 1.52 12.76 -2.65
C ALA A 11 2.47 11.97 -1.73
N VAL A 12 3.63 11.59 -2.26
CA VAL A 12 4.68 10.91 -1.52
C VAL A 12 6.05 11.45 -1.90
N LEU A 13 7.00 11.32 -0.97
CA LEU A 13 8.43 11.27 -1.29
C LEU A 13 8.87 9.82 -1.24
N VAL A 14 9.18 9.26 -2.41
CA VAL A 14 9.71 7.90 -2.59
C VAL A 14 11.22 7.92 -2.44
N LEU A 15 11.74 6.97 -1.68
CA LEU A 15 13.16 6.76 -1.44
C LEU A 15 13.53 5.37 -1.95
N GLU A 16 14.33 5.30 -3.01
CA GLU A 16 14.94 4.06 -3.48
C GLU A 16 16.27 3.89 -2.78
N LEU A 17 16.39 2.85 -1.97
CA LEU A 17 17.56 2.57 -1.16
C LEU A 17 18.59 1.80 -1.99
N SER A 18 19.87 2.11 -1.80
CA SER A 18 20.94 1.29 -2.40
C SER A 18 20.85 -0.15 -1.91
N HIS A 19 21.26 -1.10 -2.78
CA HIS A 19 21.14 -2.53 -2.47
C HIS A 19 21.72 -2.91 -1.10
N GLY A 20 20.89 -3.57 -0.28
CA GLY A 20 21.25 -4.02 1.08
C GLY A 20 21.25 -2.93 2.16
N ALA A 21 20.86 -1.69 1.83
CA ALA A 21 20.66 -0.64 2.82
C ALA A 21 19.30 -0.77 3.50
N THR A 22 19.29 -0.71 4.83
CA THR A 22 18.08 -0.72 5.66
C THR A 22 18.11 0.47 6.59
N PRO A 23 17.06 1.31 6.65
CA PRO A 23 17.01 2.42 7.59
C PRO A 23 17.10 1.90 9.03
N ALA A 24 17.91 2.56 9.87
CA ALA A 24 18.05 2.17 11.28
C ALA A 24 16.73 2.35 12.08
N ARG A 25 15.82 3.16 11.56
CA ARG A 25 14.50 3.47 12.12
C ARG A 25 13.53 3.82 11.00
N LEU A 26 12.24 3.58 11.25
CA LEU A 26 11.17 3.90 10.31
C LEU A 26 10.42 5.18 10.67
N THR A 27 10.70 5.79 11.81
CA THR A 27 10.05 7.02 12.24
C THR A 27 11.09 8.08 12.58
N LEU A 28 10.79 9.31 12.18
CA LEU A 28 11.51 10.52 12.55
C LEU A 28 10.90 11.09 13.84
N SER A 29 11.71 11.73 14.67
CA SER A 29 11.21 12.52 15.79
C SER A 29 10.43 13.74 15.30
N ARG A 30 9.71 14.42 16.19
CA ARG A 30 9.00 15.68 15.86
C ARG A 30 9.92 16.74 15.24
N ASP A 31 11.12 16.92 15.80
CA ASP A 31 12.06 17.94 15.33
C ASP A 31 12.62 17.59 13.95
N GLU A 32 12.97 16.32 13.74
CA GLU A 32 13.46 15.82 12.44
C GLU A 32 12.37 15.85 11.37
N ALA A 33 11.13 15.51 11.72
CA ALA A 33 10.00 15.60 10.80
C ALA A 33 9.74 17.06 10.39
N ALA A 34 9.87 18.02 11.32
CA ALA A 34 9.73 19.44 11.02
C ALA A 34 10.85 19.96 10.11
N GLU A 35 12.10 19.56 10.36
CA GLU A 35 13.24 19.90 9.49
C GLU A 35 13.06 19.33 8.09
N LEU A 36 12.68 18.05 7.97
CA LEU A 36 12.37 17.43 6.68
C LEU A 36 11.24 18.15 5.96
N ALA A 37 10.16 18.50 6.66
CA ALA A 37 9.02 19.18 6.04
C ALA A 37 9.40 20.56 5.49
N ALA A 38 10.32 21.28 6.12
CA ALA A 38 10.84 22.54 5.59
C ALA A 38 11.68 22.34 4.31
N LEU A 39 12.50 21.28 4.27
CA LEU A 39 13.26 20.90 3.07
C LEU A 39 12.33 20.50 1.91
N VAL A 40 11.32 19.67 2.21
CA VAL A 40 10.31 19.25 1.24
C VAL A 40 9.50 20.45 0.73
N ALA A 41 9.12 21.38 1.60
CA ALA A 41 8.42 22.60 1.18
C ALA A 41 9.25 23.43 0.19
N ALA A 42 10.57 23.58 0.45
CA ALA A 42 11.47 24.30 -0.44
C ALA A 42 11.61 23.61 -1.81
N ASP A 43 11.73 22.28 -1.82
CA ASP A 43 11.78 21.50 -3.07
C ASP A 43 10.48 21.65 -3.87
N LEU A 44 9.33 21.45 -3.21
CA LEU A 44 8.01 21.54 -3.86
C LEU A 44 7.74 22.95 -4.38
N HIS A 45 8.15 24.00 -3.65
CA HIS A 45 8.05 25.38 -4.14
C HIS A 45 8.91 25.60 -5.40
N ALA A 46 10.12 25.03 -5.45
CA ALA A 46 10.98 25.15 -6.62
C ALA A 46 10.41 24.41 -7.85
N LEU A 47 9.70 23.30 -7.64
CA LEU A 47 9.06 22.51 -8.69
C LEU A 47 7.71 23.10 -9.13
N VAL A 48 6.89 23.51 -8.17
CA VAL A 48 5.51 23.98 -8.34
C VAL A 48 5.27 25.17 -7.39
N PRO A 49 5.61 26.41 -7.78
CA PRO A 49 5.47 27.59 -6.90
C PRO A 49 4.06 27.82 -6.34
N GLN A 50 3.03 27.32 -7.03
CA GLN A 50 1.63 27.41 -6.61
C GLN A 50 1.33 26.69 -5.28
N VAL A 51 2.22 25.80 -4.81
CA VAL A 51 2.05 25.09 -3.52
C VAL A 51 2.01 26.04 -2.32
N ASP A 52 2.52 27.27 -2.44
CA ASP A 52 2.53 28.28 -1.37
C ASP A 52 1.12 28.67 -0.89
N SER A 53 0.11 28.49 -1.74
CA SER A 53 -1.29 28.74 -1.39
C SER A 53 -1.92 27.59 -0.59
N ALA A 54 -1.30 26.41 -0.62
CA ALA A 54 -1.73 25.23 0.11
C ALA A 54 -0.97 25.09 1.43
N ARG A 55 -1.53 24.27 2.33
CA ARG A 55 -0.79 23.80 3.50
C ARG A 55 -0.16 22.44 3.20
N LEU A 56 1.15 22.32 3.34
CA LEU A 56 1.86 21.06 3.34
C LEU A 56 1.71 20.35 4.68
N ALA A 57 1.31 19.09 4.64
CA ALA A 57 1.35 18.16 5.76
C ALA A 57 2.27 16.99 5.42
N LEU A 58 3.16 16.62 6.33
CA LEU A 58 4.09 15.50 6.16
C LEU A 58 4.04 14.57 7.38
N ALA A 59 3.99 13.26 7.15
CA ALA A 59 4.26 12.30 8.22
C ALA A 59 5.72 11.88 8.17
N GLY A 60 6.41 11.97 9.31
CA GLY A 60 7.79 11.53 9.47
C GLY A 60 7.92 10.02 9.61
N SER A 61 7.17 9.24 8.84
CA SER A 61 7.15 7.78 8.89
C SER A 61 7.47 7.21 7.52
N LEU A 62 8.38 6.24 7.49
CA LEU A 62 8.81 5.53 6.30
C LEU A 62 8.02 4.23 6.20
N PHE A 63 7.17 4.14 5.20
CA PHE A 63 6.33 2.98 4.95
C PHE A 63 6.84 2.17 3.75
N ASP A 64 6.33 0.96 3.63
CA ASP A 64 6.24 0.27 2.35
C ASP A 64 5.00 0.75 1.55
N THR A 65 5.06 0.68 0.23
CA THR A 65 3.94 1.07 -0.64
C THR A 65 2.66 0.28 -0.36
N VAL A 66 2.77 -0.99 0.07
CA VAL A 66 1.58 -1.81 0.42
C VAL A 66 0.77 -1.19 1.56
N GLU A 67 1.42 -0.45 2.46
CA GLU A 67 0.76 0.17 3.61
C GLU A 67 -0.03 1.42 3.23
N LEU A 68 0.48 2.19 2.27
CA LEU A 68 -0.19 3.39 1.73
C LEU A 68 -1.34 3.00 0.80
N LEU A 69 -1.15 1.95 0.01
CA LEU A 69 -2.15 1.45 -0.94
C LEU A 69 -3.08 0.43 -0.29
N ARG A 70 -3.66 0.79 0.86
CA ARG A 70 -4.78 0.05 1.47
C ARG A 70 -6.10 0.75 1.09
N PRO A 71 -7.20 0.00 0.87
CA PRO A 71 -8.51 0.60 0.58
C PRO A 71 -8.89 1.71 1.55
N GLY A 72 -9.37 2.83 1.02
CA GLY A 72 -9.68 4.03 1.81
C GLY A 72 -8.47 4.90 2.19
N PHE A 73 -7.25 4.52 1.79
CA PHE A 73 -6.03 5.31 1.96
C PHE A 73 -5.80 5.80 3.41
N PRO A 74 -5.81 4.89 4.41
CA PRO A 74 -5.91 5.25 5.84
C PRO A 74 -4.79 6.16 6.33
N VAL A 75 -3.57 6.02 5.78
CA VAL A 75 -2.42 6.87 6.10
C VAL A 75 -2.69 8.32 5.72
N TRP A 76 -3.05 8.57 4.46
CA TRP A 76 -3.37 9.92 3.98
C TRP A 76 -4.64 10.48 4.62
N ALA A 77 -5.69 9.67 4.77
CA ALA A 77 -6.92 10.10 5.43
C ALA A 77 -6.65 10.61 6.85
N THR A 78 -5.81 9.91 7.60
CA THR A 78 -5.39 10.29 8.96
C THR A 78 -4.50 11.54 8.93
N LEU A 79 -3.54 11.61 8.01
CA LEU A 79 -2.67 12.78 7.84
C LEU A 79 -3.49 14.04 7.57
N ASP A 80 -4.47 13.96 6.66
CA ASP A 80 -5.33 15.07 6.29
C ASP A 80 -6.23 15.50 7.45
N GLU A 81 -6.77 14.55 8.21
CA GLU A 81 -7.58 14.82 9.40
C GLU A 81 -6.77 15.58 10.47
N LEU A 82 -5.56 15.11 10.78
CA LEU A 82 -4.67 15.76 11.73
C LEU A 82 -4.27 17.15 11.24
N ALA A 83 -3.89 17.28 9.96
CA ALA A 83 -3.49 18.54 9.37
C ALA A 83 -4.62 19.58 9.38
N ARG A 84 -5.88 19.17 9.19
CA ARG A 84 -7.05 20.07 9.29
C ARG A 84 -7.31 20.57 10.72
N ARG A 85 -6.93 19.81 11.75
CA ARG A 85 -7.10 20.19 13.17
C ARG A 85 -6.09 21.23 13.65
N VAL A 86 -4.97 21.41 12.94
CA VAL A 86 -3.95 22.39 13.29
C VAL A 86 -4.45 23.82 13.01
N PRO A 87 -4.52 24.70 14.03
CA PRO A 87 -5.02 26.07 13.87
C PRO A 87 -4.27 26.85 12.78
N ARG A 88 -5.00 27.60 11.94
CA ARG A 88 -4.40 28.55 10.98
C ARG A 88 -3.80 29.72 11.78
N GLY A 89 -2.49 29.94 11.66
CA GLY A 89 -1.76 31.04 12.33
C GLY A 89 -0.74 30.63 13.40
N HIS A 90 -0.61 29.34 13.72
CA HIS A 90 0.41 28.85 14.67
C HIS A 90 1.67 28.26 14.03
N LEU A 91 1.59 27.89 12.75
CA LEU A 91 2.70 27.36 11.97
C LEU A 91 2.70 28.09 10.62
N GLU A 92 3.88 28.18 10.01
CA GLU A 92 4.02 28.46 8.57
C GLU A 92 3.14 27.47 7.78
N ASN A 93 2.96 27.61 6.47
CA ASN A 93 2.10 26.73 5.66
C ASN A 93 2.59 25.26 5.60
N VAL A 94 3.43 24.82 6.53
CA VAL A 94 4.07 23.52 6.65
C VAL A 94 3.77 22.94 8.04
N VAL A 95 3.27 21.71 8.07
CA VAL A 95 2.97 20.95 9.29
C VAL A 95 3.63 19.59 9.17
N ALA A 96 4.34 19.17 10.22
CA ALA A 96 4.95 17.85 10.28
C ALA A 96 4.43 17.06 11.49
N PHE A 97 4.23 15.77 11.28
CA PHE A 97 3.86 14.82 12.32
C PHE A 97 5.00 13.82 12.49
N GLY A 98 5.75 13.94 13.58
CA GLY A 98 6.81 13.01 13.96
C GLY A 98 6.51 12.30 15.27
N SER A 99 7.30 11.28 15.54
CA SER A 99 7.18 10.44 16.73
C SER A 99 7.53 11.20 18.01
N HIS A 100 6.87 10.81 19.10
CA HIS A 100 7.19 11.24 20.47
C HIS A 100 7.24 10.01 21.36
N GLU A 101 8.33 9.87 22.14
CA GLU A 101 8.57 8.67 22.95
C GLU A 101 8.45 7.36 22.13
N GLY A 102 8.92 7.39 20.88
CA GLY A 102 8.94 6.24 19.98
C GLY A 102 7.62 5.90 19.31
N HIS A 103 6.58 6.73 19.44
CA HIS A 103 5.26 6.46 18.85
C HIS A 103 4.79 7.62 17.98
N MET A 104 4.16 7.30 16.85
CA MET A 104 3.49 8.27 16.00
C MET A 104 2.17 8.75 16.62
N PRO A 105 1.69 9.95 16.27
CA PRO A 105 0.52 10.56 16.92
C PRO A 105 -0.80 9.83 16.64
N ALA A 106 -0.84 8.92 15.67
CA ALA A 106 -1.98 8.09 15.36
C ALA A 106 -1.53 6.74 14.79
N GLN A 107 -2.28 5.67 15.09
CA GLN A 107 -1.94 4.30 14.69
C GLN A 107 -1.77 4.13 13.16
N PRO A 108 -2.61 4.72 12.28
CA PRO A 108 -2.37 4.62 10.82
C PRO A 108 -1.10 5.32 10.34
N LEU A 109 -0.48 6.18 11.16
CA LEU A 109 0.80 6.80 10.84
C LEU A 109 2.00 5.99 11.38
N GLU A 110 1.75 4.89 12.09
CA GLU A 110 2.79 3.99 12.58
C GLU A 110 3.11 2.94 11.51
N PRO A 111 4.36 2.86 11.01
CA PRO A 111 4.75 1.87 10.02
C PRO A 111 4.83 0.46 10.64
N ASP A 112 4.40 -0.56 9.90
CA ASP A 112 4.45 -1.95 10.34
C ASP A 112 5.84 -2.55 10.08
N ALA A 113 6.49 -3.03 11.14
CA ALA A 113 7.82 -3.62 11.08
C ALA A 113 7.89 -4.84 10.14
N THR A 114 6.75 -5.47 9.84
CA THR A 114 6.65 -6.60 8.89
C THR A 114 7.09 -6.21 7.47
N TYR A 115 6.94 -4.94 7.07
CA TYR A 115 7.27 -4.44 5.73
C TYR A 115 8.56 -3.58 5.72
N ALA A 116 9.34 -3.63 6.79
CA ALA A 116 10.51 -2.78 7.03
C ALA A 116 11.76 -3.11 6.20
N ASP A 117 11.74 -4.19 5.41
CA ASP A 117 12.91 -4.69 4.67
C ASP A 117 12.84 -4.49 3.14
N GLY A 118 11.78 -3.91 2.60
CA GLY A 118 11.67 -3.54 1.18
C GLY A 118 12.75 -2.53 0.71
N PRO A 119 13.17 -2.56 -0.58
CA PRO A 119 14.21 -1.69 -1.12
C PRO A 119 13.75 -0.24 -1.35
N MET A 120 12.44 0.00 -1.24
CA MET A 120 11.80 1.28 -1.47
C MET A 120 11.02 1.69 -0.22
N ARG A 121 11.20 2.94 0.21
CA ARG A 121 10.44 3.55 1.31
C ARG A 121 9.67 4.75 0.83
N VAL A 122 8.49 4.97 1.40
CA VAL A 122 7.63 6.09 1.02
C VAL A 122 7.27 6.91 2.25
N LEU A 123 7.44 8.23 2.13
CA LEU A 123 7.05 9.23 3.12
C LEU A 123 5.79 9.93 2.61
N PRO A 124 4.64 9.78 3.29
CA PRO A 124 3.39 10.37 2.83
C PRO A 124 3.34 11.86 3.14
N LEU A 125 2.85 12.61 2.15
CA LEU A 125 2.59 14.04 2.27
C LEU A 125 1.23 14.39 1.66
N SER A 126 0.69 15.54 2.04
CA SER A 126 -0.58 16.04 1.54
C SER A 126 -0.55 17.56 1.46
N LEU A 127 -1.01 18.09 0.32
CA LEU A 127 -1.20 19.52 0.12
C LEU A 127 -2.69 19.84 0.32
N LEU A 128 -3.02 20.53 1.40
CA LEU A 128 -4.38 21.01 1.68
C LEU A 128 -4.59 22.33 0.95
N ALA A 129 -5.10 22.24 -0.28
CA ALA A 129 -5.32 23.36 -1.18
C ALA A 129 -6.66 24.07 -0.91
N PRO A 130 -6.75 25.40 -1.11
CA PRO A 130 -8.04 26.08 -1.21
C PRO A 130 -8.88 25.48 -2.35
N GLU A 131 -10.17 25.26 -2.12
CA GLU A 131 -11.08 24.63 -3.11
C GLU A 131 -10.99 25.27 -4.49
N ALA A 132 -10.98 26.60 -4.56
CA ALA A 132 -10.91 27.35 -5.81
C ALA A 132 -9.60 27.17 -6.61
N GLN A 133 -8.57 26.55 -6.03
CA GLN A 133 -7.25 26.35 -6.65
C GLN A 133 -6.88 24.86 -6.72
N ALA A 134 -7.71 23.97 -6.18
CA ALA A 134 -7.35 22.57 -6.00
C ALA A 134 -7.16 21.84 -7.33
N ASP A 135 -8.07 22.03 -8.29
CA ASP A 135 -7.99 21.38 -9.59
C ASP A 135 -6.76 21.84 -10.40
N ASP A 136 -6.53 23.15 -10.45
CA ASP A 136 -5.37 23.73 -11.14
C ASP A 136 -4.04 23.27 -10.51
N LEU A 137 -3.95 23.28 -9.17
CA LEU A 137 -2.76 22.81 -8.46
C LEU A 137 -2.57 21.30 -8.65
N SER A 138 -3.64 20.51 -8.63
CA SER A 138 -3.57 19.07 -8.88
C SER A 138 -3.04 18.77 -10.28
N ALA A 139 -3.54 19.47 -11.30
CA ALA A 139 -3.07 19.30 -12.67
C ALA A 139 -1.59 19.68 -12.83
N GLU A 140 -1.16 20.78 -12.20
CA GLU A 140 0.23 21.21 -12.25
C GLU A 140 1.17 20.24 -11.52
N LEU A 141 0.75 19.70 -10.36
CA LEU A 141 1.50 18.67 -9.64
C LEU A 141 1.71 17.43 -10.51
N GLU A 142 0.65 16.91 -11.14
CA GLU A 142 0.77 15.74 -12.03
C GLU A 142 1.74 16.02 -13.19
N VAL A 143 1.71 17.21 -13.79
CA VAL A 143 2.64 17.56 -14.89
C VAL A 143 4.08 17.70 -14.42
N GLN A 144 4.35 18.40 -13.31
CA GLN A 144 5.72 18.69 -12.88
C GLN A 144 6.37 17.51 -12.17
N LEU A 145 5.63 16.74 -11.37
CA LEU A 145 6.20 15.60 -10.66
C LEU A 145 6.57 14.47 -11.63
N VAL A 146 5.86 14.36 -12.76
CA VAL A 146 6.23 13.48 -13.87
C VAL A 146 7.57 13.92 -14.47
N GLY A 147 8.61 13.12 -14.22
CA GLY A 147 9.94 13.27 -14.80
C GLY A 147 10.83 14.35 -14.15
N ARG A 148 10.28 15.33 -13.42
CA ARG A 148 11.08 16.36 -12.71
C ARG A 148 10.97 16.32 -11.19
N GLY A 149 10.19 15.39 -10.64
CA GLY A 149 9.99 15.26 -9.19
C GLY A 149 11.21 14.84 -8.38
N GLU A 150 12.45 14.95 -8.85
CA GLU A 150 13.64 14.63 -8.04
C GLU A 150 13.70 15.55 -6.81
N ALA A 151 13.99 14.97 -5.66
CA ALA A 151 14.24 15.72 -4.44
C ALA A 151 15.52 16.56 -4.56
N GLY A 152 15.52 17.73 -3.94
CA GLY A 152 16.70 18.59 -3.93
C GLY A 152 17.86 17.92 -3.22
N GLN A 153 19.09 18.29 -3.62
CA GLN A 153 20.31 17.73 -3.04
C GLN A 153 20.36 17.86 -1.50
N ARG A 154 19.87 18.99 -0.96
CA ARG A 154 19.83 19.20 0.50
C ARG A 154 18.90 18.21 1.20
N THR A 155 17.75 17.93 0.61
CA THR A 155 16.76 16.97 1.11
C THR A 155 17.33 15.56 1.10
N ALA A 156 17.89 15.13 -0.04
CA ALA A 156 18.52 13.82 -0.18
C ALA A 156 19.69 13.64 0.80
N ASP A 157 20.58 14.63 0.91
CA ASP A 157 21.72 14.60 1.84
C ASP A 157 21.26 14.53 3.30
N TRP A 158 20.22 15.27 3.66
CA TRP A 158 19.65 15.22 5.00
C TRP A 158 19.08 13.83 5.29
N LEU A 159 18.28 13.26 4.38
CA LEU A 159 17.69 11.93 4.53
C LEU A 159 18.76 10.85 4.71
N MET A 160 19.79 10.85 3.87
CA MET A 160 20.90 9.89 3.97
C MET A 160 21.59 9.95 5.34
N ARG A 161 21.89 11.16 5.85
CA ARG A 161 22.52 11.33 7.16
C ARG A 161 21.60 10.92 8.31
N THR A 162 20.33 11.33 8.26
CA THR A 162 19.36 11.12 9.35
C THR A 162 18.90 9.66 9.46
N LEU A 163 18.83 8.95 8.34
CA LEU A 163 18.40 7.54 8.27
C LEU A 163 19.57 6.55 8.29
N GLY A 164 20.80 7.02 8.03
CA GLY A 164 22.00 6.19 7.98
C GLY A 164 22.06 5.27 6.76
N VAL A 165 21.45 5.68 5.64
CA VAL A 165 21.37 4.89 4.39
C VAL A 165 21.96 5.66 3.22
N GLN A 166 22.22 4.95 2.12
CA GLN A 166 22.46 5.57 0.82
C GLN A 166 21.20 5.45 -0.02
N LEU A 167 20.91 6.49 -0.80
CA LEU A 167 19.77 6.54 -1.71
C LEU A 167 20.29 6.46 -3.14
N GLU A 168 19.65 5.61 -3.96
CA GLU A 168 19.82 5.64 -5.41
C GLU A 168 18.99 6.78 -6.00
N HIS A 169 17.75 6.90 -5.55
CA HIS A 169 16.81 7.94 -5.98
C HIS A 169 15.95 8.45 -4.82
N ALA A 170 15.58 9.72 -4.89
CA ALA A 170 14.61 10.34 -3.98
C ALA A 170 13.66 11.21 -4.81
N ARG A 171 12.38 10.84 -4.91
CA ARG A 171 11.46 11.42 -5.89
C ARG A 171 10.07 11.68 -5.31
N TYR A 172 9.54 12.87 -5.56
CA TYR A 172 8.15 13.22 -5.31
C TYR A 172 7.25 12.64 -6.39
N LEU A 173 6.18 11.96 -5.98
CA LEU A 173 5.15 11.41 -6.86
C LEU A 173 3.76 11.81 -6.35
N SER A 174 2.80 11.96 -7.27
CA SER A 174 1.39 11.99 -6.89
C SER A 174 0.97 10.62 -6.36
N ARG A 175 -0.17 10.55 -5.66
CA ARG A 175 -0.76 9.24 -5.30
C ARG A 175 -1.05 8.40 -6.55
N ASN A 176 -1.50 9.01 -7.63
CA ASN A 176 -1.84 8.31 -8.87
C ASN A 176 -0.59 7.71 -9.52
N ASP A 177 0.53 8.45 -9.52
CA ASP A 177 1.82 7.94 -9.96
C ASP A 177 2.31 6.76 -9.12
N LEU A 178 2.12 6.80 -7.78
CA LEU A 178 2.47 5.67 -6.92
C LEU A 178 1.63 4.42 -7.23
N ILE A 179 0.33 4.60 -7.48
CA ILE A 179 -0.58 3.52 -7.92
C ILE A 179 -0.09 2.94 -9.26
N ALA A 180 0.19 3.79 -10.24
CA ALA A 180 0.69 3.37 -11.55
C ALA A 180 2.05 2.64 -11.46
N LEU A 181 2.98 3.13 -10.65
CA LEU A 181 4.26 2.48 -10.38
C LEU A 181 4.06 1.09 -9.79
N THR A 182 3.16 0.95 -8.81
CA THR A 182 2.89 -0.32 -8.13
C THR A 182 2.22 -1.32 -9.07
N CYS A 183 1.30 -0.87 -9.92
CA CYS A 183 0.71 -1.67 -10.99
C CYS A 183 1.81 -2.35 -11.82
N VAL A 184 2.70 -1.53 -12.38
CA VAL A 184 3.82 -2.00 -13.21
C VAL A 184 4.72 -2.96 -12.42
N GLN A 185 5.00 -2.70 -11.15
CA GLN A 185 5.80 -3.60 -10.31
C GLN A 185 5.13 -4.97 -10.15
N TYR A 186 3.82 -5.02 -9.94
CA TYR A 186 3.08 -6.28 -9.76
C TYR A 186 2.94 -7.05 -11.07
N GLU A 187 2.74 -6.37 -12.19
CA GLU A 187 2.75 -7.01 -13.51
C GLU A 187 4.07 -7.75 -13.79
N HIS A 188 5.21 -7.13 -13.46
CA HIS A 188 6.54 -7.75 -13.67
C HIS A 188 6.77 -9.03 -12.87
N VAL A 189 6.04 -9.24 -11.76
CA VAL A 189 6.13 -10.45 -10.93
C VAL A 189 4.94 -11.40 -11.11
N ASN A 190 4.22 -11.30 -12.23
CA ASN A 190 3.05 -12.11 -12.60
C ASN A 190 1.85 -11.98 -11.64
N LEU A 191 1.70 -10.81 -11.01
CA LEU A 191 0.56 -10.48 -10.14
C LEU A 191 -0.48 -9.58 -10.82
N ALA A 192 -0.43 -9.46 -12.16
CA ALA A 192 -1.37 -8.66 -12.94
C ALA A 192 -2.86 -8.99 -12.64
N PRO A 193 -3.29 -10.27 -12.53
CA PRO A 193 -4.68 -10.58 -12.16
C PRO A 193 -5.05 -10.01 -10.78
N LEU A 194 -4.13 -10.08 -9.82
CA LEU A 194 -4.38 -9.59 -8.47
C LEU A 194 -4.43 -8.06 -8.43
N TRP A 195 -3.63 -7.39 -9.25
CA TRP A 195 -3.71 -5.94 -9.44
C TRP A 195 -5.10 -5.50 -9.88
N THR A 196 -5.73 -6.19 -10.84
CA THR A 196 -7.10 -5.87 -11.30
C THR A 196 -8.09 -5.78 -10.13
N LEU A 197 -8.01 -6.71 -9.17
CA LEU A 197 -8.89 -6.73 -7.99
C LEU A 197 -8.50 -5.66 -6.96
N LEU A 198 -7.19 -5.44 -6.77
CA LEU A 198 -6.67 -4.42 -5.87
C LEU A 198 -7.04 -3.01 -6.35
N GLU A 199 -6.92 -2.74 -7.65
CA GLU A 199 -7.30 -1.47 -8.26
C GLU A 199 -8.79 -1.17 -8.02
N ALA A 200 -9.66 -2.16 -8.21
CA ALA A 200 -11.07 -2.05 -7.88
C ALA A 200 -11.26 -1.72 -6.38
N ALA A 201 -10.56 -2.40 -5.48
CA ALA A 201 -10.64 -2.13 -4.05
C ALA A 201 -10.12 -0.73 -3.65
N LEU A 202 -9.17 -0.17 -4.39
CA LEU A 202 -8.58 1.15 -4.13
C LEU A 202 -9.41 2.29 -4.70
N LEU A 203 -9.89 2.15 -5.93
CA LEU A 203 -10.46 3.25 -6.73
C LEU A 203 -11.98 3.16 -6.86
N THR A 204 -12.53 1.94 -6.92
CA THR A 204 -13.96 1.68 -7.09
C THR A 204 -14.46 0.65 -6.07
N PRO A 205 -14.31 0.89 -4.74
CA PRO A 205 -14.55 -0.13 -3.70
C PRO A 205 -16.00 -0.66 -3.63
N TYR A 206 -16.95 0.04 -4.26
CA TYR A 206 -18.35 -0.38 -4.36
C TYR A 206 -18.66 -1.17 -5.64
N GLY A 207 -17.71 -1.23 -6.57
CA GLY A 207 -17.80 -2.03 -7.78
C GLY A 207 -17.49 -3.50 -7.52
N GLU A 208 -17.85 -4.34 -8.49
CA GLU A 208 -17.41 -5.73 -8.55
C GLU A 208 -16.42 -5.87 -9.70
N GLU A 209 -15.42 -6.74 -9.51
CA GLU A 209 -14.41 -7.01 -10.52
C GLU A 209 -14.08 -8.51 -10.52
N SER A 210 -13.75 -9.08 -11.69
CA SER A 210 -13.48 -10.52 -11.80
C SER A 210 -12.32 -10.79 -12.74
N THR A 211 -11.53 -11.80 -12.41
CA THR A 211 -10.33 -12.16 -13.18
C THR A 211 -10.03 -13.65 -13.07
N LEU A 212 -9.08 -14.11 -13.88
CA LEU A 212 -8.50 -15.44 -13.80
C LEU A 212 -7.03 -15.32 -13.40
N SER A 213 -6.58 -16.17 -12.47
CA SER A 213 -5.16 -16.28 -12.15
C SER A 213 -4.36 -16.81 -13.34
N ALA A 214 -3.03 -16.80 -13.24
CA ALA A 214 -2.17 -17.38 -14.27
C ALA A 214 -2.42 -18.89 -14.48
N ARG A 215 -2.97 -19.56 -13.46
CA ARG A 215 -3.39 -20.97 -13.51
C ARG A 215 -4.88 -21.15 -13.82
N GLY A 216 -5.59 -20.10 -14.18
CA GLY A 216 -7.01 -20.14 -14.50
C GLY A 216 -7.93 -20.28 -13.30
N LEU A 217 -7.46 -19.95 -12.09
CA LEU A 217 -8.31 -19.90 -10.91
C LEU A 217 -9.21 -18.67 -10.99
N ALA A 218 -10.53 -18.86 -10.88
CA ALA A 218 -11.44 -17.72 -10.86
C ALA A 218 -11.35 -16.93 -9.55
N LEU A 219 -11.30 -15.61 -9.68
CA LEU A 219 -11.26 -14.67 -8.57
C LEU A 219 -12.28 -13.56 -8.82
N ARG A 220 -12.95 -13.11 -7.75
CA ARG A 220 -13.91 -12.01 -7.81
C ARG A 220 -13.78 -11.10 -6.60
N TYR A 221 -13.63 -9.81 -6.83
CA TYR A 221 -13.77 -8.79 -5.80
C TYR A 221 -15.23 -8.34 -5.71
N ALA A 222 -15.79 -8.35 -4.51
CA ALA A 222 -17.10 -7.77 -4.22
C ALA A 222 -17.21 -7.41 -2.73
N ASN A 223 -17.86 -6.28 -2.43
CA ASN A 223 -18.14 -5.83 -1.05
C ASN A 223 -16.89 -5.78 -0.15
N GLY A 224 -15.73 -5.37 -0.70
CA GLY A 224 -14.48 -5.31 0.06
C GLY A 224 -13.78 -6.65 0.28
N VAL A 225 -14.24 -7.74 -0.35
CA VAL A 225 -13.68 -9.09 -0.19
C VAL A 225 -13.29 -9.67 -1.55
N VAL A 226 -12.15 -10.36 -1.60
CA VAL A 226 -11.79 -11.20 -2.75
C VAL A 226 -12.26 -12.62 -2.49
N HIS A 227 -13.10 -13.14 -3.38
CA HIS A 227 -13.53 -14.53 -3.40
C HIS A 227 -12.70 -15.29 -4.42
N ALA A 228 -12.15 -16.43 -4.02
CA ALA A 228 -11.41 -17.35 -4.87
C ALA A 228 -12.21 -18.63 -5.06
N GLN A 229 -12.23 -19.14 -6.29
CA GLN A 229 -12.77 -20.46 -6.57
C GLN A 229 -12.12 -21.52 -5.65
N PRO A 230 -12.88 -22.50 -5.13
CA PRO A 230 -12.32 -23.56 -4.30
C PRO A 230 -11.33 -24.42 -5.10
N PRO A 231 -10.13 -24.73 -4.55
CA PRO A 231 -9.15 -25.59 -5.22
C PRO A 231 -9.68 -26.92 -5.74
N THR A 232 -10.62 -27.57 -5.04
CA THR A 232 -11.18 -28.84 -5.53
C THR A 232 -12.08 -28.66 -6.75
N GLN A 233 -12.79 -27.54 -6.84
CA GLN A 233 -13.59 -27.23 -8.02
C GLN A 233 -12.69 -26.93 -9.23
N TRP A 234 -11.61 -26.19 -9.02
CA TRP A 234 -10.59 -25.98 -10.04
C TRP A 234 -9.97 -27.30 -10.51
N LEU A 235 -9.62 -28.19 -9.57
CA LEU A 235 -9.03 -29.50 -9.87
C LEU A 235 -10.00 -30.40 -10.65
N ALA A 236 -11.29 -30.40 -10.30
CA ALA A 236 -12.31 -31.19 -11.00
C ALA A 236 -12.51 -30.78 -12.47
N ALA A 237 -12.17 -29.52 -12.81
CA ALA A 237 -12.22 -29.03 -14.17
C ALA A 237 -10.99 -29.45 -15.02
N GLN A 238 -9.94 -29.99 -14.39
CA GLN A 238 -8.73 -30.43 -15.08
C GLN A 238 -8.95 -31.75 -15.82
N THR A 239 -8.58 -31.80 -17.09
CA THR A 239 -8.84 -32.94 -17.99
C THR A 239 -7.66 -33.90 -18.12
N THR A 240 -6.54 -33.65 -17.42
CA THR A 240 -5.37 -34.52 -17.48
C THR A 240 -5.57 -35.80 -16.67
N ASP A 241 -5.35 -36.95 -17.31
CA ASP A 241 -5.41 -38.27 -16.66
C ASP A 241 -4.09 -38.63 -15.95
N ASP A 242 -3.00 -37.89 -16.18
CA ASP A 242 -1.73 -38.13 -15.51
C ASP A 242 -1.79 -37.67 -14.04
N ALA A 243 -1.63 -38.62 -13.11
CA ALA A 243 -1.63 -38.35 -11.69
C ALA A 243 -0.45 -37.49 -11.24
N ALA A 244 0.73 -37.63 -11.87
CA ALA A 244 1.91 -36.84 -11.53
C ALA A 244 1.74 -35.37 -11.94
N GLN A 245 1.24 -35.15 -13.16
CA GLN A 245 0.92 -33.81 -13.65
C GLN A 245 -0.16 -33.15 -12.78
N ARG A 246 -1.24 -33.87 -12.45
CA ARG A 246 -2.29 -33.35 -11.54
C ARG A 246 -1.74 -32.91 -10.19
N ALA A 247 -0.86 -33.71 -9.58
CA ALA A 247 -0.25 -33.36 -8.30
C ALA A 247 0.63 -32.09 -8.41
N HIS A 248 1.40 -31.96 -9.50
CA HIS A 248 2.21 -30.78 -9.78
C HIS A 248 1.34 -29.53 -9.96
N ASP A 249 0.25 -29.63 -10.71
CA ASP A 249 -0.67 -28.53 -10.99
C ASP A 249 -1.35 -28.02 -9.71
N VAL A 250 -1.81 -28.92 -8.85
CA VAL A 250 -2.37 -28.58 -7.53
C VAL A 250 -1.32 -27.91 -6.64
N ALA A 251 -0.09 -28.43 -6.61
CA ALA A 251 0.99 -27.82 -5.82
C ALA A 251 1.27 -26.38 -6.28
N GLY A 252 1.30 -26.16 -7.61
CA GLY A 252 1.45 -24.84 -8.20
C GLY A 252 0.30 -23.89 -7.87
N LEU A 253 -0.95 -24.38 -7.89
CA LEU A 253 -2.12 -23.59 -7.49
C LEU A 253 -2.07 -23.18 -6.02
N VAL A 254 -1.74 -24.12 -5.12
CA VAL A 254 -1.66 -23.85 -3.68
C VAL A 254 -0.53 -22.85 -3.39
N PHE A 255 0.58 -22.92 -4.11
CA PHE A 255 1.65 -21.93 -4.01
C PHE A 255 1.17 -20.53 -4.42
N GLU A 256 0.52 -20.41 -5.58
CA GLU A 256 -0.05 -19.15 -6.07
C GLU A 256 -1.06 -18.55 -5.07
N LEU A 257 -1.98 -19.36 -4.55
CA LEU A 257 -2.96 -18.94 -3.54
C LEU A 257 -2.30 -18.40 -2.26
N ARG A 258 -1.20 -19.00 -1.80
CA ARG A 258 -0.46 -18.49 -0.63
C ARG A 258 0.14 -17.11 -0.89
N GLN A 259 0.67 -16.90 -2.10
CA GLN A 259 1.18 -15.59 -2.49
C GLN A 259 0.06 -14.56 -2.53
N TYR A 260 -1.11 -14.92 -3.07
CA TYR A 260 -2.26 -14.03 -3.15
C TYR A 260 -2.80 -13.66 -1.76
N VAL A 261 -2.92 -14.64 -0.86
CA VAL A 261 -3.32 -14.38 0.54
C VAL A 261 -2.33 -13.43 1.21
N ALA A 262 -1.02 -13.67 1.08
CA ALA A 262 -0.01 -12.81 1.71
C ALA A 262 -0.06 -11.37 1.18
N LEU A 263 -0.21 -11.20 -0.14
CA LEU A 263 -0.28 -9.87 -0.74
C LEU A 263 -1.56 -9.13 -0.36
N LEU A 264 -2.71 -9.78 -0.47
CA LEU A 264 -4.00 -9.17 -0.13
C LEU A 264 -4.07 -8.81 1.37
N ASP A 265 -3.52 -9.64 2.25
CA ASP A 265 -3.43 -9.33 3.68
C ASP A 265 -2.57 -8.09 3.95
N ALA A 266 -1.48 -7.89 3.19
CA ALA A 266 -0.67 -6.68 3.28
C ALA A 266 -1.44 -5.40 2.91
N HIS A 267 -2.31 -5.51 1.89
CA HIS A 267 -3.26 -4.47 1.49
C HIS A 267 -4.53 -4.41 2.34
N ARG A 268 -4.68 -5.29 3.35
CA ARG A 268 -5.86 -5.41 4.22
C ARG A 268 -7.15 -5.70 3.47
N ILE A 269 -7.05 -6.51 2.41
CA ILE A 269 -8.19 -7.03 1.67
C ILE A 269 -8.35 -8.51 2.06
N PRO A 270 -9.49 -8.91 2.68
CA PRO A 270 -9.71 -10.30 3.00
C PRO A 270 -9.88 -11.15 1.73
N LEU A 271 -9.27 -12.34 1.73
CA LEU A 271 -9.55 -13.39 0.75
C LEU A 271 -10.40 -14.49 1.39
N GLN A 272 -11.40 -14.97 0.67
CA GLN A 272 -12.30 -16.07 1.04
C GLN A 272 -12.40 -17.08 -0.10
N LEU A 273 -12.67 -18.35 0.20
CA LEU A 273 -13.11 -19.29 -0.84
C LEU A 273 -14.60 -19.06 -1.15
N GLU A 274 -15.00 -19.24 -2.40
CA GLU A 274 -16.42 -19.21 -2.76
C GLU A 274 -17.19 -20.28 -1.95
N ASN A 275 -18.34 -19.88 -1.40
CA ASN A 275 -19.18 -20.69 -0.49
C ASN A 275 -18.64 -20.88 0.94
N ASP A 276 -17.48 -20.32 1.30
CA ASP A 276 -17.06 -20.16 2.70
C ASP A 276 -17.21 -18.70 3.13
N THR A 277 -17.79 -18.48 4.31
CA THR A 277 -17.90 -17.15 4.92
C THR A 277 -16.72 -16.82 5.83
N THR A 278 -15.81 -17.78 6.04
CA THR A 278 -14.65 -17.62 6.91
C THR A 278 -13.52 -16.92 6.13
N PRO A 279 -13.18 -15.66 6.45
CA PRO A 279 -12.01 -15.02 5.84
C PRO A 279 -10.72 -15.78 6.16
N ALA A 280 -9.72 -15.66 5.29
CA ALA A 280 -8.36 -16.20 5.50
C ALA A 280 -7.62 -15.61 6.72
N SER A 281 -8.31 -14.88 7.59
CA SER A 281 -7.78 -14.35 8.83
C SER A 281 -7.35 -15.51 9.72
N GLN A 282 -6.10 -15.50 10.16
CA GLN A 282 -5.35 -16.58 10.84
C GLN A 282 -4.55 -17.52 9.92
N GLY A 283 -4.18 -17.06 8.72
CA GLY A 283 -3.13 -17.71 7.91
C GLY A 283 -3.52 -19.08 7.35
N HIS A 284 -4.82 -19.33 7.19
CA HIS A 284 -5.34 -20.54 6.58
C HIS A 284 -6.58 -20.25 5.75
N LEU A 285 -6.76 -21.00 4.66
CA LEU A 285 -8.00 -21.10 3.90
C LEU A 285 -8.64 -22.44 4.24
N LEU A 286 -9.95 -22.44 4.49
CA LEU A 286 -10.70 -23.63 4.81
C LEU A 286 -11.59 -24.01 3.62
N GLU A 287 -11.43 -25.23 3.13
CA GLU A 287 -12.34 -25.80 2.14
C GLU A 287 -13.01 -27.02 2.77
N ILE A 288 -14.32 -26.95 2.97
CA ILE A 288 -15.10 -28.06 3.53
C ILE A 288 -15.53 -28.98 2.40
N LEU A 289 -14.94 -30.17 2.33
CA LEU A 289 -15.21 -31.14 1.26
C LEU A 289 -16.48 -31.98 1.48
N ALA A 290 -16.88 -32.15 2.74
CA ALA A 290 -18.07 -32.90 3.13
C ALA A 290 -18.49 -32.54 4.56
N ASP A 291 -19.77 -32.74 4.88
CA ASP A 291 -20.27 -32.64 6.26
C ASP A 291 -19.59 -33.67 7.17
N ALA A 292 -19.37 -33.27 8.43
CA ALA A 292 -18.83 -34.17 9.44
C ALA A 292 -19.82 -35.32 9.70
N ASN A 293 -19.42 -36.55 9.37
CA ASN A 293 -20.21 -37.73 9.71
C ASN A 293 -19.86 -38.18 11.15
N PRO A 294 -20.83 -38.13 12.08
CA PRO A 294 -20.60 -38.41 13.51
C PRO A 294 -20.25 -39.88 13.80
N GLY A 295 -20.35 -40.78 12.81
CA GLY A 295 -19.95 -42.17 12.92
C GLY A 295 -18.46 -42.44 12.69
N TYR A 296 -17.66 -41.43 12.31
CA TYR A 296 -16.21 -41.55 12.19
C TYR A 296 -15.48 -41.16 13.48
N ASP A 297 -14.30 -41.75 13.69
CA ASP A 297 -13.38 -41.36 14.75
C ASP A 297 -12.91 -39.90 14.59
N ALA A 298 -12.30 -39.36 15.65
CA ALA A 298 -11.75 -38.00 15.64
C ALA A 298 -10.82 -37.77 14.41
N PRO A 299 -10.92 -36.62 13.74
CA PRO A 299 -10.19 -36.36 12.51
C PRO A 299 -8.68 -36.42 12.73
N ALA A 300 -7.98 -37.18 11.88
CA ALA A 300 -6.53 -37.20 11.85
C ALA A 300 -6.00 -35.94 11.15
N ARG A 301 -5.18 -35.14 11.85
CA ARG A 301 -4.47 -34.01 11.24
C ARG A 301 -3.32 -34.55 10.40
N ILE A 302 -3.45 -34.43 9.08
CA ILE A 302 -2.36 -34.73 8.15
C ILE A 302 -1.68 -33.41 7.79
N SER A 303 -0.49 -33.18 8.34
CA SER A 303 0.37 -32.07 7.92
C SER A 303 1.37 -32.57 6.87
N SER A 304 1.22 -32.16 5.61
CA SER A 304 2.27 -32.36 4.62
C SER A 304 3.25 -31.19 4.68
N ARG A 305 4.49 -31.47 5.11
CA ARG A 305 5.62 -30.58 4.84
C ARG A 305 6.07 -30.88 3.42
N TRP A 306 5.78 -29.99 2.48
CA TRP A 306 6.37 -30.06 1.16
C TRP A 306 7.86 -29.68 1.30
N PRO A 307 8.80 -30.51 0.82
CA PRO A 307 10.20 -30.12 0.76
C PRO A 307 10.32 -29.01 -0.29
N TRP A 308 10.84 -27.86 0.14
CA TRP A 308 11.20 -26.73 -0.71
C TRP A 308 12.49 -27.04 -1.47
#